data_AF-A0A2K3Q8P2-F1
#
_entry.id   AF-A0A2K3Q8P2-F1
#
_cell.length_a   1.000
_cell.length_b   1.000
_cell.length_c   1.000
_cell.angle_alpha   90.00
_cell.angle_beta   90.00
_cell.angle_gamma   90.00
#
_symmetry.space_group_name_H-M   'P 1'
#
loop_
_entity.id
_entity.type
_entity.pdbx_description
1 polymer ?
#
loop_
_entity_poly.entity_id
_entity_poly.type
_entity_poly.pdbx_seq_one_letter_code
_entity_poly.pdbx_strand_id
1 'polypeptide(L)'
;MSSRMLGCFKHCPTTLFRLNNGAKIKLRDLAVKGRGSYDVQSQNGFIQPKALDPLTYSGEKPAHKSGPNGASMRPVGDKQIDLVKTFKGDDLLVYGVPEGTELPETLILVHEYDDHYSLQPAVQMSVKDLNRELTQFYATCAAQYTREQWLFCFRDGWQYDDEASDYYRYRQDGIVEWYSETQASSSSSQHHGKGKGKSG
;
A
#
# COMPACT_ATOMS: atom_id res chain seq x y z
N MET A 1 16.87 3.40 9.19
CA MET A 1 16.70 4.79 8.74
C MET A 1 15.83 5.50 9.77
N SER A 2 16.18 6.73 10.16
CA SER A 2 15.33 7.52 11.07
C SER A 2 14.07 7.93 10.31
N SER A 3 12.89 7.67 10.84
CA SER A 3 11.65 8.21 10.27
C SER A 3 11.65 9.72 10.50
N ARG A 4 11.66 10.51 9.43
CA ARG A 4 11.50 11.97 9.48
C ARG A 4 10.10 12.28 9.01
N MET A 5 9.33 12.97 9.84
CA MET A 5 8.01 13.47 9.49
C MET A 5 8.15 14.67 8.54
N LEU A 6 7.51 14.57 7.38
CA LEU A 6 7.39 15.65 6.39
C LEU A 6 6.07 16.41 6.52
N GLY A 7 5.01 15.74 6.96
CA GLY A 7 3.70 16.36 7.19
C GLY A 7 2.70 15.44 7.89
N CYS A 8 1.62 16.04 8.39
CA CYS A 8 0.47 15.36 9.00
C CYS A 8 -0.82 15.85 8.34
N PHE A 9 -1.72 14.93 8.03
CA PHE A 9 -2.95 15.21 7.29
C PHE A 9 -4.15 14.54 7.94
N LYS A 10 -5.30 15.22 7.86
CA LYS A 10 -6.62 14.68 8.22
C LYS A 10 -7.43 14.19 7.01
N HIS A 11 -6.87 14.30 5.82
CA HIS A 11 -7.37 13.70 4.58
C HIS A 11 -6.21 13.11 3.78
N CYS A 12 -6.49 12.28 2.78
CA CYS A 12 -5.47 11.79 1.85
C CYS A 12 -5.07 12.89 0.85
N PRO A 13 -3.81 13.37 0.83
CA PRO A 13 -3.38 14.46 -0.06
C PRO A 13 -3.15 14.01 -1.52
N THR A 14 -3.19 12.71 -1.77
CA THR A 14 -3.10 12.04 -3.07
C THR A 14 -3.75 10.67 -2.91
N THR A 15 -4.03 9.98 -4.02
CA THR A 15 -4.42 8.57 -3.96
C THR A 15 -3.28 7.74 -3.37
N LEU A 16 -3.57 6.95 -2.35
CA LEU A 16 -2.58 6.15 -1.61
C LEU A 16 -2.97 4.68 -1.56
N PHE A 17 -1.97 3.81 -1.63
CA PHE A 17 -2.14 2.37 -1.71
C PHE A 17 -1.52 1.65 -0.52
N ARG A 18 -2.26 0.70 0.04
CA ARG A 18 -1.77 -0.22 1.07
C ARG A 18 -1.85 -1.66 0.58
N LEU A 19 -0.76 -2.39 0.77
CA LEU A 19 -0.75 -3.84 0.59
C LEU A 19 -1.14 -4.52 1.89
N ASN A 20 -2.00 -5.53 1.81
CA ASN A 20 -2.35 -6.37 2.95
C ASN A 20 -2.55 -7.81 2.50
N ASN A 21 -2.23 -8.77 3.37
CA ASN A 21 -2.53 -10.18 3.14
C ASN A 21 -3.89 -10.51 3.77
N GLY A 22 -4.92 -10.63 2.92
CA GLY A 22 -6.32 -10.81 3.25
C GLY A 22 -7.06 -9.53 3.63
N ALA A 23 -8.36 -9.66 3.88
CA ALA A 23 -9.24 -8.50 4.11
C ALA A 23 -9.01 -7.79 5.47
N LYS A 24 -8.59 -8.53 6.49
CA LYS A 24 -8.41 -7.98 7.84
C LYS A 24 -7.02 -7.36 8.01
N ILE A 25 -6.96 -6.12 8.46
CA ILE A 25 -5.68 -5.47 8.78
C ILE A 25 -5.12 -6.08 10.07
N LYS A 26 -3.85 -6.50 10.00
CA LYS A 26 -3.10 -7.06 11.13
C LYS A 26 -1.73 -6.43 11.21
N LEU A 27 -1.64 -5.32 11.94
CA LEU A 27 -0.36 -4.68 12.24
C LEU A 27 0.49 -5.56 13.17
N ARG A 28 1.78 -5.62 12.87
CA ARG A 28 2.79 -6.37 13.62
C ARG A 28 3.31 -5.50 14.75
N ASP A 29 3.04 -5.89 15.98
CA ASP A 29 3.56 -5.22 17.16
C ASP A 29 4.95 -5.74 17.54
N LEU A 30 5.94 -4.84 17.61
CA LEU A 30 7.29 -5.16 18.02
C LEU A 30 7.34 -5.76 19.45
N ALA A 31 6.52 -5.24 20.37
CA ALA A 31 6.52 -5.70 21.76
C ALA A 31 6.13 -7.18 21.88
N VAL A 32 5.29 -7.67 20.97
CA VAL A 32 4.86 -9.07 20.91
C VAL A 32 5.82 -9.93 20.07
N LYS A 33 6.30 -9.41 18.94
CA LYS A 33 7.14 -10.17 18.00
C LYS A 33 8.58 -10.33 18.48
N GLY A 34 9.08 -9.38 19.27
CA GLY A 34 10.45 -9.35 19.81
C GLY A 34 11.56 -9.03 18.79
N ARG A 35 11.45 -9.46 17.51
CA ARG A 35 12.45 -9.17 16.46
C ARG A 35 11.88 -9.13 15.04
N GLY A 36 12.63 -8.53 14.12
CA GLY A 36 12.31 -8.44 12.68
C GLY A 36 11.39 -7.27 12.34
N SER A 37 10.81 -7.29 11.13
CA SER A 37 9.93 -6.21 10.66
C SER A 37 8.66 -6.07 11.50
N TYR A 38 8.28 -4.83 11.80
CA TYR A 38 7.11 -4.48 12.60
C TYR A 38 6.47 -3.20 12.03
N ASP A 39 5.21 -2.95 12.41
CA ASP A 39 4.44 -1.78 11.95
C ASP A 39 4.16 -0.79 13.08
N VAL A 40 4.08 -1.30 14.32
CA VAL A 40 3.81 -0.52 15.53
C VAL A 40 4.65 -1.03 16.69
N GLN A 41 4.80 -0.19 17.72
CA GLN A 41 5.41 -0.57 18.99
C GLN A 41 4.49 -0.16 20.12
N SER A 42 3.81 -1.12 20.74
CA SER A 42 2.96 -0.84 21.90
C SER A 42 3.76 -0.71 23.19
N GLN A 43 3.23 0.06 24.13
CA GLN A 43 3.68 0.15 25.51
C GLN A 43 2.50 -0.24 26.39
N ASN A 44 2.67 -1.30 27.20
CA ASN A 44 1.60 -1.87 28.02
C ASN A 44 0.33 -2.22 27.19
N GLY A 45 0.50 -2.63 25.94
CA GLY A 45 -0.60 -2.97 25.01
C GLY A 45 -1.24 -1.78 24.29
N PHE A 46 -0.78 -0.56 24.53
CA PHE A 46 -1.30 0.67 23.91
C PHE A 46 -0.30 1.30 22.94
N ILE A 47 -0.82 1.82 21.83
CA ILE A 47 -0.07 2.61 20.86
C ILE A 47 -0.30 4.08 21.18
N GLN A 48 0.78 4.85 21.20
CA GLN A 48 0.75 6.28 21.45
C GLN A 48 0.55 7.08 20.14
N PRO A 49 -0.16 8.21 20.16
CA PRO A 49 -0.38 9.04 18.97
C PRO A 49 0.86 9.90 18.65
N LYS A 50 1.93 9.25 18.18
CA LYS A 50 3.24 9.87 17.99
C LYS A 50 3.21 11.08 17.06
N ALA A 51 2.37 11.03 16.02
CA ALA A 51 2.21 12.11 15.04
C ALA A 51 1.83 13.48 15.65
N LEU A 52 1.30 13.50 16.87
CA LEU A 52 0.92 14.73 17.58
C LEU A 52 2.08 15.41 18.31
N ASP A 53 3.21 14.72 18.49
CA ASP A 53 4.40 15.26 19.13
C ASP A 53 5.58 15.17 18.14
N PRO A 54 6.00 16.30 17.53
CA PRO A 54 7.14 16.34 16.61
C PRO A 54 8.43 15.78 17.20
N LEU A 55 8.61 15.82 18.53
CA LEU A 55 9.79 15.27 19.20
C LEU A 55 9.87 13.74 19.04
N THR A 56 8.76 13.05 18.77
CA THR A 56 8.77 11.61 18.53
C THR A 56 9.43 11.23 17.20
N TYR A 57 9.52 12.18 16.25
CA TYR A 57 10.18 12.03 14.94
C TYR A 57 11.54 12.71 14.86
N SER A 58 11.98 13.39 15.93
CA SER A 58 13.26 14.10 15.98
C SER A 58 14.49 13.17 15.95
N GLY A 59 14.29 11.86 16.14
CA GLY A 59 15.37 10.89 16.25
C GLY A 59 16.13 10.96 17.59
N GLU A 60 15.75 11.88 18.48
CA GLU A 60 16.30 11.95 19.83
C GLU A 60 15.76 10.80 20.68
N LYS A 61 16.68 10.08 21.32
CA LYS A 61 16.39 8.91 22.16
C LYS A 61 15.43 9.29 23.29
N PRO A 62 14.51 8.38 23.67
CA PRO A 62 14.70 6.93 23.59
C PRO A 62 14.08 6.26 22.36
N ALA A 63 14.62 5.09 21.98
CA ALA A 63 14.21 4.32 20.80
C ALA A 63 12.71 3.96 20.73
N HIS A 64 11.98 3.99 21.85
CA HIS A 64 10.52 3.81 21.86
C HIS A 64 9.76 4.98 21.23
N LYS A 65 10.39 6.15 21.11
CA LYS A 65 9.83 7.33 20.43
C LYS A 65 10.02 7.21 18.92
N SER A 66 11.22 6.83 18.47
CA SER A 66 11.56 6.73 17.04
C SER A 66 11.31 5.33 16.46
N GLY A 67 10.16 5.12 15.81
CA GLY A 67 9.88 3.87 15.10
C GLY A 67 8.51 3.88 14.41
N PRO A 68 8.25 2.92 13.49
CA PRO A 68 6.95 2.73 12.86
C PRO A 68 5.80 2.79 13.86
N ASN A 69 4.73 3.47 13.47
CA ASN A 69 3.58 3.70 14.34
C ASN A 69 2.24 3.56 13.60
N GLY A 70 2.22 2.77 12.51
CA GLY A 70 0.99 2.60 11.76
C GLY A 70 1.13 1.81 10.47
N ALA A 71 0.07 1.90 9.68
CA ALA A 71 -0.10 1.20 8.43
C ALA A 71 0.61 1.92 7.28
N SER A 72 1.69 1.36 6.73
CA SER A 72 2.32 1.88 5.51
C SER A 72 1.34 2.02 4.34
N MET A 73 1.47 3.13 3.64
CA MET A 73 0.80 3.47 2.39
C MET A 73 1.78 4.20 1.45
N ARG A 74 1.57 4.14 0.13
CA ARG A 74 2.38 4.84 -0.88
C ARG A 74 1.52 5.27 -2.07
N PRO A 75 1.81 6.37 -2.75
CA PRO A 75 1.18 6.69 -4.03
C PRO A 75 1.63 5.70 -5.13
N VAL A 76 1.05 5.81 -6.33
CA VAL A 76 1.60 5.09 -7.49
C VAL A 76 3.02 5.57 -7.77
N GLY A 77 3.92 4.64 -8.02
CA GLY A 77 5.32 4.89 -8.39
C GLY A 77 6.10 3.58 -8.44
N ASP A 78 7.35 3.63 -8.90
CA ASP A 78 8.19 2.45 -9.10
C ASP A 78 8.28 1.56 -7.86
N LYS A 79 8.45 2.19 -6.67
CA LYS A 79 8.50 1.47 -5.39
C LYS A 79 7.22 0.73 -5.09
N GLN A 80 6.07 1.36 -5.32
CA GLN A 80 4.77 0.75 -5.07
C GLN A 80 4.50 -0.39 -6.06
N ILE A 81 4.86 -0.21 -7.33
CA ILE A 81 4.79 -1.25 -8.36
C ILE A 81 5.66 -2.45 -7.96
N ASP A 82 6.91 -2.21 -7.55
CA ASP A 82 7.82 -3.26 -7.13
C ASP A 82 7.33 -3.99 -5.88
N LEU A 83 6.74 -3.27 -4.92
CA LEU A 83 6.12 -3.87 -3.74
C LEU A 83 4.97 -4.80 -4.15
N VAL A 84 4.08 -4.39 -5.04
CA VAL A 84 2.95 -5.23 -5.50
C VAL A 84 3.44 -6.47 -6.25
N LYS A 85 4.44 -6.32 -7.12
CA LYS A 85 5.06 -7.44 -7.86
C LYS A 85 5.72 -8.47 -6.95
N THR A 86 6.43 -8.02 -5.92
CA THR A 86 7.31 -8.87 -5.09
C THR A 86 6.70 -9.27 -3.75
N PHE A 87 5.51 -8.77 -3.42
CA PHE A 87 4.82 -9.09 -2.18
C PHE A 87 4.64 -10.60 -2.03
N LYS A 88 5.00 -11.12 -0.85
CA LYS A 88 4.84 -12.53 -0.52
C LYS A 88 3.51 -12.78 0.18
N GLY A 89 2.71 -13.67 -0.38
CA GLY A 89 1.38 -14.02 0.10
C GLY A 89 0.47 -14.33 -1.09
N ASP A 90 -0.42 -15.29 -0.90
CA ASP A 90 -1.34 -15.77 -1.93
C ASP A 90 -2.67 -15.00 -1.92
N ASP A 91 -2.92 -14.20 -0.88
CA ASP A 91 -4.15 -13.43 -0.66
C ASP A 91 -3.85 -11.93 -0.61
N LEU A 92 -2.99 -11.45 -1.51
CA LEU A 92 -2.66 -10.02 -1.58
C LEU A 92 -3.89 -9.22 -2.02
N LEU A 93 -4.30 -8.28 -1.17
CA LEU A 93 -5.18 -7.19 -1.52
C LEU A 93 -4.39 -5.88 -1.53
N VAL A 94 -4.62 -5.08 -2.56
CA VAL A 94 -4.14 -3.69 -2.64
C VAL A 94 -5.34 -2.78 -2.42
N TYR A 95 -5.33 -2.05 -1.31
CA TYR A 95 -6.34 -1.03 -1.01
C TYR A 95 -5.93 0.30 -1.60
N GLY A 96 -6.73 0.86 -2.50
CA GLY A 96 -6.55 2.21 -3.04
C GLY A 96 -7.49 3.19 -2.36
N VAL A 97 -6.94 4.12 -1.57
CA VAL A 97 -7.69 5.19 -0.91
C VAL A 97 -7.59 6.44 -1.79
N PRO A 98 -8.72 6.98 -2.31
CA PRO A 98 -8.70 8.15 -3.17
C PRO A 98 -8.16 9.41 -2.50
N GLU A 99 -7.57 10.30 -3.29
CA GLU A 99 -7.29 11.69 -2.88
C GLU A 99 -8.53 12.38 -2.33
N GLY A 100 -8.35 13.22 -1.31
CA GLY A 100 -9.43 13.94 -0.64
C GLY A 100 -10.24 13.10 0.35
N THR A 101 -9.95 11.80 0.51
CA THR A 101 -10.63 10.97 1.51
C THR A 101 -10.37 11.49 2.92
N GLU A 102 -11.42 11.91 3.60
CA GLU A 102 -11.37 12.36 5.00
C GLU A 102 -11.08 11.18 5.95
N LEU A 103 -10.27 11.46 6.98
CA LEU A 103 -9.93 10.47 8.01
C LEU A 103 -10.84 10.60 9.23
N PRO A 104 -11.16 9.48 9.89
CA PRO A 104 -11.77 9.51 11.22
C PRO A 104 -10.92 10.34 12.20
N GLU A 105 -11.57 10.96 13.19
CA GLU A 105 -10.85 11.76 14.19
C GLU A 105 -9.78 10.98 14.97
N THR A 106 -9.98 9.67 15.10
CA THR A 106 -9.09 8.72 15.75
C THR A 106 -7.86 8.34 14.93
N LEU A 107 -7.81 8.72 13.65
CA LEU A 107 -6.70 8.45 12.73
C LEU A 107 -6.03 9.74 12.23
N ILE A 108 -4.77 9.60 11.84
CA ILE A 108 -3.97 10.66 11.23
C ILE A 108 -3.05 10.05 10.19
N LEU A 109 -2.92 10.70 9.04
CA LEU A 109 -1.97 10.30 8.02
C LEU A 109 -0.68 11.08 8.20
N VAL A 110 0.42 10.36 8.31
CA VAL A 110 1.75 10.96 8.40
C VAL A 110 2.47 10.73 7.08
N HIS A 111 2.95 11.80 6.46
CA HIS A 111 3.93 11.71 5.38
C HIS A 111 5.30 11.59 6.03
N GLU A 112 5.89 10.41 5.91
CA GLU A 112 7.25 10.15 6.35
C GLU A 112 8.23 10.50 5.21
N TYR A 113 9.42 9.93 5.22
CA TYR A 113 10.44 10.21 4.22
C TYR A 113 10.02 9.74 2.81
N ASP A 114 10.45 10.48 1.80
CA ASP A 114 10.25 10.17 0.38
C ASP A 114 8.76 10.05 0.00
N ASP A 115 8.32 8.94 -0.59
CA ASP A 115 6.95 8.64 -0.99
C ASP A 115 6.17 7.84 0.06
N HIS A 116 6.75 7.65 1.26
CA HIS A 116 6.19 6.77 2.27
C HIS A 116 5.22 7.53 3.20
N TYR A 117 3.97 7.07 3.23
CA TYR A 117 2.97 7.52 4.18
C TYR A 117 2.65 6.42 5.20
N SER A 118 2.15 6.81 6.36
CA SER A 118 1.61 5.86 7.33
C SER A 118 0.32 6.37 7.96
N LEU A 119 -0.71 5.52 7.96
CA LEU A 119 -1.95 5.78 8.67
C LEU A 119 -1.80 5.33 10.12
N GLN A 120 -1.88 6.27 11.05
CA GLN A 120 -1.51 6.12 12.45
C GLN A 120 -2.67 6.50 13.37
N PRO A 121 -2.63 6.07 14.65
CA PRO A 121 -3.57 6.57 15.63
C PRO A 121 -3.33 8.05 15.95
N ALA A 122 -4.41 8.83 15.98
CA ALA A 122 -4.43 10.20 16.50
C ALA A 122 -4.77 10.27 17.99
N VAL A 123 -5.21 9.16 18.58
CA VAL A 123 -5.48 9.03 20.02
C VAL A 123 -4.83 7.76 20.56
N GLN A 124 -4.54 7.70 21.86
CA GLN A 124 -4.05 6.46 22.46
C GLN A 124 -5.10 5.35 22.31
N MET A 125 -4.69 4.20 21.78
CA MET A 125 -5.59 3.04 21.60
C MET A 125 -4.83 1.73 21.63
N SER A 126 -5.53 0.61 21.84
CA SER A 126 -4.90 -0.71 21.79
C SER A 126 -4.56 -1.10 20.34
N VAL A 127 -3.60 -2.01 20.16
CA VAL A 127 -3.27 -2.58 18.82
C VAL A 127 -4.51 -3.23 18.19
N LYS A 128 -5.37 -3.86 19.01
CA LYS A 128 -6.62 -4.50 18.56
C LYS A 128 -7.62 -3.46 18.03
N ASP A 129 -7.74 -2.32 18.72
CA ASP A 129 -8.63 -1.24 18.30
C ASP A 129 -8.14 -0.60 17.01
N LEU A 130 -6.83 -0.31 16.91
CA LEU A 130 -6.25 0.23 15.68
C LEU A 130 -6.46 -0.72 14.49
N ASN A 131 -6.24 -2.02 14.66
CA ASN A 131 -6.51 -3.00 13.59
C ASN A 131 -7.99 -3.02 13.16
N ARG A 132 -8.92 -2.90 14.12
CA ARG A 132 -10.36 -2.83 13.84
C ARG A 132 -10.71 -1.56 13.07
N GLU A 133 -10.23 -0.40 13.53
CA GLU A 133 -10.48 0.88 12.87
C GLU A 133 -9.90 0.93 11.46
N LEU A 134 -8.66 0.49 11.27
CA LEU A 134 -8.06 0.41 9.94
C LEU A 134 -8.85 -0.52 9.01
N THR A 135 -9.27 -1.69 9.51
CA THR A 135 -10.09 -2.61 8.72
C THR A 135 -11.40 -1.95 8.30
N GLN A 136 -12.07 -1.25 9.22
CA GLN A 136 -13.32 -0.54 8.89
C GLN A 136 -13.08 0.59 7.89
N PHE A 137 -12.03 1.39 8.10
CA PHE A 137 -11.66 2.49 7.22
C PHE A 137 -11.43 2.00 5.79
N TYR A 138 -10.57 0.99 5.59
CA TYR A 138 -10.33 0.46 4.24
C TYR A 138 -11.56 -0.21 3.63
N ALA A 139 -12.37 -0.92 4.42
CA ALA A 139 -13.60 -1.52 3.92
C ALA A 139 -14.64 -0.48 3.45
N THR A 140 -14.60 0.73 3.99
CA THR A 140 -15.58 1.79 3.70
C THR A 140 -15.09 2.76 2.64
N CYS A 141 -13.80 3.10 2.65
CA CYS A 141 -13.27 4.23 1.91
C CYS A 141 -12.31 3.84 0.77
N ALA A 142 -11.92 2.56 0.66
CA ALA A 142 -10.93 2.12 -0.31
C ALA A 142 -11.54 1.23 -1.40
N ALA A 143 -11.08 1.42 -2.63
CA ALA A 143 -11.20 0.41 -3.66
C ALA A 143 -10.27 -0.76 -3.34
N GLN A 144 -10.70 -1.98 -3.66
CA GLN A 144 -9.92 -3.20 -3.43
C GLN A 144 -9.52 -3.80 -4.77
N TYR A 145 -8.25 -4.13 -4.90
CA TYR A 145 -7.68 -4.75 -6.08
C TYR A 145 -6.94 -6.02 -5.71
N THR A 146 -7.07 -7.07 -6.53
CA THR A 146 -6.06 -8.14 -6.55
C THR A 146 -4.74 -7.60 -7.09
N ARG A 147 -3.66 -8.39 -6.97
CA ARG A 147 -2.36 -8.05 -7.56
C ARG A 147 -2.49 -7.73 -9.05
N GLU A 148 -3.17 -8.60 -9.78
CA GLU A 148 -3.31 -8.54 -11.24
C GLU A 148 -4.11 -7.30 -11.63
N GLN A 149 -5.28 -7.09 -11.01
CA GLN A 149 -6.12 -5.92 -11.27
C GLN A 149 -5.36 -4.62 -11.02
N TRP A 150 -4.63 -4.53 -9.90
CA TRP A 150 -3.86 -3.33 -9.57
C TRP A 150 -2.75 -3.07 -10.60
N LEU A 151 -2.01 -4.11 -11.02
CA LEU A 151 -0.96 -3.96 -12.02
C LEU A 151 -1.54 -3.56 -13.39
N PHE A 152 -2.65 -4.16 -13.81
CA PHE A 152 -3.33 -3.75 -15.04
C PHE A 152 -3.70 -2.27 -15.01
N CYS A 153 -4.33 -1.81 -13.92
CA CYS A 153 -4.77 -0.43 -13.84
C CYS A 153 -3.62 0.57 -13.71
N PHE A 154 -2.72 0.36 -12.75
CA PHE A 154 -1.78 1.40 -12.30
C PHE A 154 -0.37 1.26 -12.86
N ARG A 155 -0.01 0.11 -13.44
CA ARG A 155 1.25 -0.05 -14.19
C ARG A 155 1.02 0.05 -15.69
N ASP A 156 -0.01 -0.62 -16.21
CA ASP A 156 -0.22 -0.77 -17.65
C ASP A 156 -1.23 0.23 -18.24
N GLY A 157 -1.89 1.01 -17.39
CA GLY A 157 -2.80 2.09 -17.79
C GLY A 157 -4.17 1.61 -18.27
N TRP A 158 -4.59 0.39 -17.90
CA TRP A 158 -5.93 -0.10 -18.15
C TRP A 158 -6.95 0.51 -17.18
N GLN A 159 -8.21 0.49 -17.56
CA GLN A 159 -9.34 0.92 -16.75
C GLN A 159 -10.38 -0.20 -16.78
N TYR A 160 -11.01 -0.49 -15.65
CA TYR A 160 -12.08 -1.47 -15.59
C TYR A 160 -13.41 -0.78 -15.90
N ASP A 161 -14.19 -1.37 -16.78
CA ASP A 161 -15.56 -0.95 -17.08
C ASP A 161 -16.53 -1.95 -16.44
N ASP A 162 -17.34 -1.50 -15.48
CA ASP A 162 -18.29 -2.36 -14.77
C ASP A 162 -19.39 -2.89 -15.71
N GLU A 163 -19.83 -2.09 -16.69
CA GLU A 163 -20.92 -2.45 -17.61
C GLU A 163 -20.48 -3.53 -18.60
N ALA A 164 -19.28 -3.37 -19.18
CA ALA A 164 -18.66 -4.35 -20.05
C ALA A 164 -18.05 -5.52 -19.28
N SER A 165 -17.84 -5.37 -17.96
CA SER A 165 -17.12 -6.31 -17.10
C SER A 165 -15.75 -6.69 -17.69
N ASP A 166 -15.06 -5.72 -18.27
CA ASP A 166 -13.78 -5.91 -18.95
C ASP A 166 -12.88 -4.68 -18.80
N TYR A 167 -11.59 -4.84 -19.10
CA TYR A 167 -10.63 -3.75 -19.09
C TYR A 167 -10.53 -3.07 -20.46
N TYR A 168 -10.32 -1.77 -20.45
CA TYR A 168 -10.03 -1.00 -21.65
C TYR A 168 -8.92 0.03 -21.41
N ARG A 169 -8.35 0.55 -22.48
CA ARG A 169 -7.48 1.74 -22.44
C ARG A 169 -7.59 2.53 -23.73
N TYR A 170 -7.20 3.80 -23.66
CA TYR A 170 -7.05 4.61 -24.85
C TYR A 170 -5.65 4.44 -25.42
N ARG A 171 -5.58 4.09 -26.70
CA ARG A 171 -4.34 4.13 -27.48
C ARG A 171 -3.96 5.60 -27.77
N GLN A 172 -2.71 5.82 -28.17
CA GLN A 172 -2.21 7.16 -28.53
C GLN A 172 -2.99 7.80 -29.69
N ASP A 173 -3.61 7.01 -30.55
CA ASP A 173 -4.46 7.45 -31.66
C ASP A 173 -5.91 7.73 -31.23
N GLY A 174 -6.22 7.65 -29.93
CA GLY A 174 -7.55 7.90 -29.36
C GLY A 174 -8.52 6.72 -29.48
N ILE A 175 -8.10 5.59 -30.06
CA ILE A 175 -8.93 4.40 -30.19
C ILE A 175 -8.98 3.65 -28.85
N VAL A 176 -10.17 3.25 -28.44
CA VAL A 176 -10.37 2.36 -27.29
C VAL A 176 -9.93 0.94 -27.65
N GLU A 177 -8.98 0.42 -26.90
CA GLU A 177 -8.55 -0.97 -26.92
C GLU A 177 -9.17 -1.71 -25.73
N TRP A 178 -9.88 -2.79 -26.00
CA TRP A 178 -10.47 -3.67 -24.99
C TRP A 178 -9.59 -4.89 -24.73
N TYR A 179 -9.57 -5.38 -23.50
CA TYR A 179 -8.76 -6.49 -23.05
C TYR A 179 -9.42 -7.83 -23.43
N SER A 180 -9.22 -8.29 -24.66
CA SER A 180 -9.68 -9.64 -25.01
C SER A 180 -8.69 -10.70 -24.49
N GLU A 181 -9.15 -11.65 -23.68
CA GLU A 181 -8.37 -12.77 -23.11
C GLU A 181 -7.51 -13.52 -24.16
N THR A 182 -7.93 -13.51 -25.42
CA THR A 182 -7.21 -14.05 -26.58
C THR A 182 -5.85 -13.38 -26.87
N GLN A 183 -5.61 -12.13 -26.43
CA GLN A 183 -4.32 -11.45 -26.63
C GLN A 183 -3.23 -11.88 -25.62
N ALA A 184 -3.59 -12.43 -24.46
CA ALA A 184 -2.64 -12.86 -23.41
C ALA A 184 -1.74 -14.04 -23.83
N SER A 185 -2.16 -14.83 -24.83
CA SER A 185 -1.38 -15.98 -25.33
C SER A 185 -0.28 -15.59 -26.35
N SER A 186 -0.35 -14.39 -26.91
CA SER A 186 0.59 -13.94 -27.95
C SER A 186 1.82 -13.21 -27.39
N SER A 187 1.73 -12.63 -26.20
CA SER A 187 2.83 -11.93 -25.50
C SER A 187 3.73 -12.86 -24.67
N SER A 188 3.31 -14.09 -24.38
CA SER A 188 4.15 -15.13 -23.74
C SER A 188 4.99 -15.95 -24.74
N SER A 189 4.75 -15.81 -26.05
CA SER A 189 5.41 -16.61 -27.09
C SER A 189 6.63 -15.95 -27.75
N GLN A 190 6.97 -14.70 -27.39
CA GLN A 190 8.16 -14.00 -27.88
C GLN A 190 9.35 -14.08 -26.90
N HIS A 191 9.71 -15.30 -26.49
CA HIS A 191 11.10 -15.61 -26.12
C HIS A 191 11.60 -16.77 -27.01
N HIS A 192 11.69 -16.48 -28.31
CA HIS A 192 12.28 -17.38 -29.29
C HIS A 192 13.82 -17.33 -29.21
N GLY A 193 14.42 -18.51 -29.06
CA GLY A 193 15.46 -19.01 -29.96
C GLY A 193 16.78 -18.26 -30.07
N LYS A 194 17.84 -18.85 -29.51
CA LYS A 194 19.16 -18.85 -30.18
C LYS A 194 19.67 -20.28 -30.25
N GLY A 195 19.64 -20.84 -31.46
CA GLY A 195 20.28 -22.10 -31.78
C GLY A 195 21.80 -22.02 -31.74
N LYS A 196 22.43 -23.19 -31.84
CA LYS A 196 23.74 -23.39 -32.46
C LYS A 196 23.86 -24.86 -32.84
N GLY A 197 23.71 -25.14 -34.13
CA GLY A 197 24.38 -26.27 -34.73
C GLY A 197 25.89 -25.98 -34.82
N LYS A 198 26.70 -27.02 -34.76
CA LYS A 198 27.95 -27.11 -35.51
C LYS A 198 28.33 -28.57 -35.71
N SER A 199 28.35 -28.93 -36.98
CA SER A 199 28.98 -30.10 -37.58
C SER A 199 30.48 -30.09 -37.35
N GLY A 200 31.09 -31.29 -37.33
CA GLY A 200 32.52 -31.54 -37.29
C GLY A 200 32.77 -32.98 -36.89
#